data_AF-A0AAU3KQ88-F1
#
_entry.id   AF-A0AAU3KQ88-F1
#
_cell.length_a   1.000
_cell.length_b   1.000
_cell.length_c   1.000
_cell.angle_alpha   90.00
_cell.angle_beta   90.00
_cell.angle_gamma   90.00
#
_symmetry.space_group_name_H-M   'P 1'
#
loop_
_entity.id
_entity.type
_entity.pdbx_description
1 polymer ?
#
loop_
_entity_poly.entity_id
_entity_poly.type
_entity_poly.pdbx_seq_one_letter_code
_entity_poly.pdbx_strand_id
1 'polypeptide(L)' 'MNYQPAQRQWFKSSRSEGAKACVEVCLNDQVVGIRDSKNPGGPELWFPGAAWDAFLESDIWKA' A
#
# COMPACT_ATOMS: atom_id res chain seq x y z
N MET A 1 -5.46 -4.25 -16.59
CA MET A 1 -5.57 -5.33 -15.59
C MET A 1 -6.05 -4.70 -14.29
N ASN A 2 -7.34 -4.81 -13.96
CA ASN A 2 -7.89 -4.21 -12.73
C ASN A 2 -7.74 -5.22 -11.60
N TYR A 3 -6.59 -5.21 -10.94
CA TYR A 3 -6.37 -6.02 -9.75
C TYR A 3 -7.07 -5.36 -8.56
N GLN A 4 -8.36 -5.65 -8.38
CA GLN A 4 -9.08 -5.29 -7.17
C GLN A 4 -9.36 -6.58 -6.38
N PRO A 5 -8.64 -6.83 -5.28
CA PRO A 5 -8.86 -8.03 -4.48
C PRO A 5 -10.25 -7.97 -3.83
N ALA A 6 -10.91 -9.14 -3.74
CA ALA A 6 -12.28 -9.29 -3.24
C ALA A 6 -12.46 -8.86 -1.77
N GLN A 7 -11.36 -8.77 -1.02
CA GLN A 7 -11.34 -8.24 0.34
C GLN A 7 -10.11 -7.34 0.50
N ARG A 8 -10.34 -6.02 0.50
CA ARG A 8 -9.28 -5.04 0.75
C ARG A 8 -9.11 -4.87 2.26
N GLN A 9 -8.30 -5.73 2.87
CA GLN A 9 -7.91 -5.54 4.28
C GLN A 9 -6.90 -4.40 4.37
N TRP A 10 -7.41 -3.19 4.44
CA TRP A 10 -6.62 -1.99 4.66
C TRP A 10 -6.18 -1.92 6.11
N PHE A 11 -4.89 -1.69 6.33
CA PHE A 11 -4.36 -1.38 7.64
C PHE A 11 -3.50 -0.11 7.58
N LYS A 12 -3.51 0.64 8.68
CA LYS A 12 -2.71 1.86 8.81
C LYS A 12 -1.25 1.49 9.08
N SER A 13 -0.33 2.11 8.36
CA SER A 13 1.10 1.89 8.60
C SER A 13 1.50 2.34 10.01
N SER A 14 2.37 1.59 10.68
CA SER A 14 2.93 1.94 12.00
C SER A 14 3.88 3.12 11.93
N ARG A 15 4.49 3.40 10.77
CA ARG A 15 5.26 4.63 10.52
C ARG A 15 4.40 5.87 10.40
N SER A 16 3.08 5.73 10.52
CA SER A 16 2.11 6.82 10.43
C SER A 16 1.74 7.45 11.78
N GLU A 17 2.63 7.40 12.78
CA GLU A 17 2.40 8.08 14.06
C GLU A 17 2.47 9.61 13.93
N GLY A 18 1.49 10.30 14.51
CA GLY A 18 1.35 11.77 14.51
C GLY A 18 0.37 12.33 13.47
N ALA A 19 0.20 13.66 13.47
CA ALA A 19 -0.79 14.38 12.65
C ALA A 19 -0.51 14.41 11.13
N LYS A 20 0.53 13.72 10.66
CA LYS A 20 1.09 13.90 9.31
C LYS A 20 1.07 12.67 8.41
N ALA A 21 0.49 11.54 8.83
CA ALA A 21 0.62 10.32 8.05
C ALA A 21 -0.73 9.66 7.73
N CYS A 22 -1.00 9.66 6.44
CA CYS A 22 -2.29 9.39 5.80
C CYS A 22 -2.19 8.19 4.87
N VAL A 23 -1.48 7.11 5.23
CA VAL A 23 -1.34 5.96 4.32
C VAL A 23 -1.94 4.70 4.93
N GLU A 24 -2.85 4.09 4.17
CA GLU A 24 -3.30 2.71 4.37
C GLU A 24 -2.71 1.82 3.29
N VAL A 25 -2.39 0.58 3.68
CA VAL A 25 -1.87 -0.44 2.79
C VAL A 25 -2.78 -1.66 2.84
N CYS A 26 -2.99 -2.29 1.69
CA CYS A 26 -3.65 -3.58 1.57
C CYS A 26 -2.64 -4.55 0.96
N LEU A 27 -2.29 -5.61 1.69
CA LEU A 27 -1.35 -6.64 1.24
C LEU A 27 -2.10 -7.93 0.92
N ASN A 28 -1.82 -8.51 -0.24
CA ASN A 28 -2.10 -9.91 -0.55
C ASN A 28 -0.98 -10.46 -1.44
N ASP A 29 -0.93 -11.78 -1.59
CA ASP A 29 0.15 -12.48 -2.33
C ASP A 29 0.27 -12.06 -3.81
N GLN A 30 -0.78 -11.47 -4.39
CA GLN A 30 -0.81 -11.12 -5.80
C GLN A 30 -0.62 -9.62 -6.06
N VAL A 31 -1.09 -8.77 -5.15
CA VAL A 31 -1.09 -7.31 -5.28
C VAL A 31 -0.98 -6.58 -3.95
N VAL A 32 -0.36 -5.41 -4.05
CA VAL A 32 -0.24 -4.43 -2.98
C VAL A 32 -0.99 -3.16 -3.38
N GLY A 33 -1.91 -2.75 -2.52
CA GLY A 33 -2.67 -1.50 -2.64
C GLY A 33 -2.16 -0.45 -1.67
N ILE A 34 -2.07 0.80 -2.12
CA ILE A 34 -1.70 1.95 -1.28
C ILE A 34 -2.71 3.06 -1.53
N ARG A 35 -3.25 3.64 -0.46
CA ARG A 35 -4.16 4.78 -0.57
C ARG A 35 -3.98 5.79 0.55
N ASP A 36 -4.59 6.96 0.33
CA ASP A 36 -4.67 8.00 1.34
C ASP A 36 -5.74 7.65 2.41
N SER A 37 -5.35 7.57 3.68
CA SER A 37 -6.27 7.28 4.79
C SER A 37 -7.33 8.35 5.01
N LYS A 38 -7.07 9.60 4.61
CA LYS A 38 -8.00 10.73 4.78
C LYS A 38 -9.03 10.79 3.65
N ASN A 39 -8.75 10.14 2.52
CA ASN A 39 -9.65 10.00 1.40
C ASN A 39 -9.76 8.53 0.92
N PRO A 40 -10.42 7.64 1.70
CA PRO A 40 -10.53 6.21 1.38
C PRO A 40 -11.23 5.88 0.04
N GLY A 41 -12.01 6.83 -0.51
CA GLY A 41 -12.66 6.73 -1.81
C GLY A 41 -11.91 7.44 -2.94
N GLY A 42 -10.73 8.01 -2.64
CA GLY A 42 -9.87 8.65 -3.62
C GLY A 42 -9.06 7.66 -4.45
N PRO A 43 -8.10 8.15 -5.25
CA PRO A 43 -7.23 7.31 -6.06
C PRO A 43 -6.44 6.31 -5.21
N GLU A 44 -6.40 5.06 -5.67
CA GLU A 44 -5.63 3.97 -5.09
C GLU A 44 -4.48 3.61 -6.05
N LEU A 45 -3.27 3.41 -5.51
CA LEU A 45 -2.15 2.85 -6.26
C LEU A 45 -2.14 1.34 -6.07
N TRP A 46 -1.96 0.60 -7.17
CA TRP A 46 -1.96 -0.86 -7.18
C TRP A 46 -0.69 -1.38 -7.86
N PHE A 47 -0.01 -2.30 -7.20
CA PHE A 47 1.23 -2.92 -7.67
C PHE A 47 1.09 -4.45 -7.66
N PRO A 48 1.70 -5.16 -8.63
CA PRO A 48 1.89 -6.61 -8.51
C PRO A 48 2.76 -6.94 -7.29
N GLY A 49 2.45 -8.03 -6.58
CA GLY A 49 3.21 -8.48 -5.40
C GLY A 49 4.70 -8.62 -5.68
N ALA A 50 5.06 -9.27 -6.79
CA ALA A 50 6.46 -9.44 -7.18
C ALA A 50 7.21 -8.11 -7.42
N ALA A 51 6.53 -7.07 -7.89
CA ALA A 51 7.14 -5.75 -8.06
C ALA A 51 7.34 -5.04 -6.71
N TRP A 52 6.42 -5.26 -5.77
CA TRP A 52 6.56 -4.77 -4.40
C TRP A 52 7.72 -5.45 -3.67
N ASP A 53 7.86 -6.76 -3.81
CA ASP A 53 8.98 -7.51 -3.21
C ASP A 53 10.32 -7.03 -3.75
N ALA A 54 10.45 -6.88 -5.08
CA ALA A 54 11.66 -6.35 -5.70
C ALA A 54 11.99 -4.92 -5.21
N PHE A 55 10.97 -4.08 -4.99
CA PHE A 55 11.16 -2.75 -4.40
C PHE A 55 11.70 -2.84 -2.96
N LEU A 56 11.15 -3.74 -2.13
CA LEU A 56 11.62 -3.93 -0.75
C LEU A 56 13.05 -4.46 -0.69
N GLU A 57 13.41 -5.40 -1.57
CA GLU A 57 14.76 -5.99 -1.68
C GLU A 57 15.80 -5.00 -2.19
N SER A 58 15.40 -4.01 -3.00
CA SER A 58 16.31 -3.04 -3.60
C SER A 58 16.94 -2.07 -2.59
N ASP A 59 16.45 -2.02 -1.35
CA ASP A 59 16.91 -1.13 -0.28
C ASP A 59 16.86 0.38 -0.59
N ILE A 60 16.29 0.78 -1.72
CA ILE A 60 16.18 2.19 -2.14
C ILE A 60 15.30 3.03 -1.20
N TRP A 61 14.50 2.37 -0.36
CA TRP A 61 13.63 3.01 0.62
C TRP A 61 14.33 3.36 1.94
N LYS A 62 15.58 2.93 2.15
CA LYS A 62 16.35 3.12 3.41
C LYS A 62 17.07 4.48 3.54
N ALA A 63 16.60 5.52 2.86
CA ALA A 63 17.19 6.87 2.96
C ALA A 63 17.12 7.46 4.38
#